data_AF-A0A2T7LJH4-F1
#
_entry.id   AF-A0A2T7LJH4-F1
#
_cell.length_a   1.000
_cell.length_b   1.000
_cell.length_c   1.000
_cell.angle_alpha   90.00
_cell.angle_beta   90.00
_cell.angle_gamma   90.00
#
_symmetry.space_group_name_H-M   'P 1'
#
loop_
_entity.id
_entity.type
_entity.pdbx_description
1 polymer ?
#
loop_
_entity_poly.entity_id
_entity_poly.type
_entity_poly.pdbx_seq_one_letter_code
_entity_poly.pdbx_strand_id
1 'polypeptide(L)'
;MTFTEDRATQVRSDLEAAIGGYMVVVAGALLDEDVPVASISAYGDFDDPSQDAFEGDVEGSVEFTHAFTRSFLGDGGDAGLLWCGVSGWSFFHIPESSGRSLLDSARWMGGGLTPEPGRVAAFLSEVRLDARNAGSGERPFYRAPHSEPEALLGRLGVLDTAGECVEPWSVDGRFTCLRSSACQRRAMEDLTTAGQEIVDVVLHTGELKALTGLLEYIEGDTPHDELRELARRLARDLTLRARDGVQSVDDHREAFTYADERR
;
A
#
# COMPACT_ATOMS: atom_id res chain seq x y z
N MET A 1 -37.22 8.94 18.55
CA MET A 1 -35.98 8.17 18.81
C MET A 1 -35.12 8.01 17.56
N THR A 2 -35.52 8.53 16.39
CA THR A 2 -34.87 8.32 15.09
C THR A 2 -33.76 9.34 14.75
N PHE A 3 -33.90 10.61 15.15
CA PHE A 3 -32.97 11.68 14.76
C PHE A 3 -31.53 11.51 15.31
N THR A 4 -31.38 10.89 16.48
CA THR A 4 -30.07 10.68 17.11
C THR A 4 -29.33 9.49 16.50
N GLU A 5 -30.06 8.44 16.09
CA GLU A 5 -29.52 7.26 15.40
C GLU A 5 -29.07 7.62 13.97
N ASP A 6 -29.85 8.45 13.26
CA ASP A 6 -29.49 8.93 11.92
C ASP A 6 -28.20 9.77 11.95
N ARG A 7 -28.03 10.64 12.96
CA ARG A 7 -26.82 11.48 13.11
C ARG A 7 -25.59 10.66 13.49
N ALA A 8 -25.72 9.68 14.39
CA ALA A 8 -24.61 8.79 14.77
C ALA A 8 -24.15 7.95 13.57
N THR A 9 -25.09 7.45 12.77
CA THR A 9 -24.80 6.69 11.54
C THR A 9 -24.08 7.56 10.50
N GLN A 10 -24.49 8.82 10.32
CA GLN A 10 -23.82 9.74 9.41
C GLN A 10 -22.37 10.02 9.83
N VAL A 11 -22.13 10.33 11.11
CA VAL A 11 -20.77 10.60 11.63
C VAL A 11 -19.86 9.38 11.47
N ARG A 12 -20.39 8.16 11.66
CA ARG A 12 -19.66 6.92 11.40
C ARG A 12 -19.23 6.81 9.93
N SER A 13 -20.16 7.00 9.00
CA SER A 13 -19.85 6.96 7.56
C SER A 13 -18.84 8.02 7.16
N ASP A 14 -18.96 9.24 7.72
CA ASP A 14 -18.05 10.34 7.41
C ASP A 14 -16.64 10.06 7.94
N LEU A 15 -16.54 9.46 9.13
CA LEU A 15 -15.25 9.04 9.71
C LEU A 15 -14.60 7.93 8.89
N GLU A 16 -15.33 6.89 8.52
CA GLU A 16 -14.81 5.80 7.69
C GLU A 16 -14.28 6.32 6.35
N ALA A 17 -15.03 7.22 5.71
CA ALA A 17 -14.59 7.87 4.48
C ALA A 17 -13.33 8.74 4.70
N ALA A 18 -13.27 9.51 5.79
CA ALA A 18 -12.12 10.36 6.10
C ALA A 18 -10.86 9.54 6.47
N ILE A 19 -11.03 8.41 7.16
CA ILE A 19 -9.94 7.47 7.45
C ILE A 19 -9.45 6.85 6.15
N GLY A 20 -10.35 6.36 5.30
CA GLY A 20 -10.00 5.83 3.98
C GLY A 20 -9.22 6.86 3.15
N GLY A 21 -9.67 8.11 3.12
CA GLY A 21 -8.94 9.22 2.50
C GLY A 21 -7.54 9.40 3.08
N TYR A 22 -7.40 9.39 4.40
CA TYR A 22 -6.09 9.50 5.05
C TYR A 22 -5.18 8.30 4.73
N MET A 23 -5.70 7.08 4.70
CA MET A 23 -4.94 5.88 4.31
C MET A 23 -4.47 5.96 2.87
N VAL A 24 -5.30 6.47 1.94
CA VAL A 24 -4.91 6.70 0.54
C VAL A 24 -3.73 7.66 0.45
N VAL A 25 -3.75 8.77 1.18
CA VAL A 25 -2.69 9.77 1.13
C VAL A 25 -1.40 9.24 1.77
N VAL A 26 -1.49 8.50 2.88
CA VAL A 26 -0.33 7.82 3.47
C VAL A 26 0.22 6.75 2.53
N ALA A 27 -0.63 5.94 1.90
CA ALA A 27 -0.22 4.97 0.89
C ALA A 27 0.47 5.65 -0.30
N GLY A 28 -0.02 6.81 -0.76
CA GLY A 28 0.64 7.64 -1.77
C GLY A 28 2.06 8.02 -1.36
N ALA A 29 2.23 8.58 -0.17
CA ALA A 29 3.56 8.95 0.35
C ALA A 29 4.51 7.74 0.47
N LEU A 30 3.97 6.55 0.79
CA LEU A 30 4.75 5.32 0.83
C LEU A 30 5.14 4.84 -0.58
N LEU A 31 4.21 4.92 -1.53
CA LEU A 31 4.45 4.55 -2.93
C LEU A 31 5.49 5.47 -3.60
N ASP A 32 5.56 6.75 -3.21
CA ASP A 32 6.58 7.70 -3.66
C ASP A 32 7.98 7.33 -3.15
N GLU A 33 8.08 6.67 -1.99
CA GLU A 33 9.31 6.12 -1.41
C GLU A 33 9.59 4.66 -1.85
N ASP A 34 9.00 4.25 -2.97
CA ASP A 34 9.07 2.93 -3.59
C ASP A 34 8.64 1.76 -2.70
N VAL A 35 7.80 2.02 -1.69
CA VAL A 35 7.22 0.98 -0.84
C VAL A 35 6.03 0.34 -1.56
N PRO A 36 6.03 -0.98 -1.81
CA PRO A 36 4.91 -1.67 -2.47
C PRO A 36 3.78 -1.94 -1.48
N VAL A 37 2.83 -1.01 -1.45
CA VAL A 37 1.57 -1.12 -0.71
C VAL A 37 0.61 -2.07 -1.43
N ALA A 38 0.13 -3.09 -0.73
CA ALA A 38 -0.79 -4.10 -1.26
C ALA A 38 -2.26 -3.66 -1.14
N SER A 39 -2.64 -3.19 0.05
CA SER A 39 -4.01 -2.84 0.40
C SER A 39 -4.02 -1.68 1.39
N ILE A 40 -5.17 -1.01 1.46
CA ILE A 40 -5.54 -0.10 2.53
C ILE A 40 -6.87 -0.55 3.11
N SER A 41 -7.12 -0.17 4.35
CA SER A 41 -8.39 -0.44 5.00
C SER A 41 -8.78 0.70 5.92
N ALA A 42 -10.08 0.91 6.08
CA ALA A 42 -10.65 1.73 7.14
C ALA A 42 -11.60 0.83 7.91
N TYR A 43 -11.43 0.78 9.23
CA TYR A 43 -12.29 0.03 10.12
C TYR A 43 -12.87 0.98 11.16
N GLY A 44 -14.17 0.84 11.40
CA GLY A 44 -14.84 1.55 12.48
C GLY A 44 -15.98 0.69 12.94
N ASP A 45 -15.76 -0.13 13.97
CA ASP A 45 -16.85 -0.84 14.61
C ASP A 45 -17.03 -0.33 16.03
N PHE A 46 -17.83 0.73 16.12
CA PHE A 46 -18.33 1.30 17.38
C PHE A 46 -19.15 0.28 18.20
N ASP A 47 -19.52 -0.85 17.61
CA ASP A 47 -20.44 -1.85 18.18
C ASP A 47 -19.86 -3.28 18.25
N ASP A 48 -18.57 -3.52 17.96
CA ASP A 48 -17.96 -4.85 18.13
C ASP A 48 -17.41 -5.04 19.57
N PRO A 49 -18.08 -5.84 20.42
CA PRO A 49 -17.65 -6.04 21.81
C PRO A 49 -16.36 -6.86 21.91
N SER A 50 -15.90 -7.49 20.82
CA SER A 50 -14.61 -8.18 20.78
C SER A 50 -13.43 -7.21 20.67
N GLN A 51 -13.69 -5.97 20.22
CA GLN A 51 -12.75 -4.85 20.17
C GLN A 51 -12.61 -4.12 21.53
N ASP A 52 -13.54 -4.33 22.47
CA ASP A 52 -13.44 -3.80 23.85
C ASP A 52 -12.18 -4.30 24.58
N ALA A 53 -11.69 -5.49 24.22
CA ALA A 53 -10.44 -6.03 24.74
C ALA A 53 -9.20 -5.23 24.30
N PHE A 54 -9.32 -4.37 23.29
CA PHE A 54 -8.26 -3.54 22.71
C PHE A 54 -8.35 -2.06 23.14
N GLU A 55 -9.34 -1.68 23.97
CA GLU A 55 -9.75 -0.28 24.15
C GLU A 55 -9.94 0.41 22.77
N GLY A 56 -10.52 -0.35 21.83
CA GLY A 56 -10.57 -0.04 20.41
C GLY A 56 -11.46 1.16 20.10
N ASP A 57 -11.16 1.83 19.00
CA ASP A 57 -11.94 2.95 18.47
C ASP A 57 -12.00 2.77 16.95
N VAL A 58 -12.01 3.84 16.16
CA VAL A 58 -11.77 3.75 14.72
C VAL A 58 -10.30 3.47 14.40
N GLU A 59 -10.06 2.69 13.35
CA GLU A 59 -8.75 2.24 12.91
C GLU A 59 -8.62 2.31 11.38
N GLY A 60 -7.39 2.24 10.89
CA GLY A 60 -7.11 2.06 9.47
C GLY A 60 -5.77 1.40 9.29
N SER A 61 -5.59 0.62 8.23
CA SER A 61 -4.34 -0.06 7.97
C SER A 61 -3.81 0.20 6.56
N VAL A 62 -2.49 0.09 6.45
CA VAL A 62 -1.76 0.01 5.19
C VAL A 62 -0.92 -1.26 5.23
N GLU A 63 -1.21 -2.20 4.34
CA GLU A 63 -0.50 -3.50 4.30
C GLU A 63 0.45 -3.54 3.11
N PHE A 64 1.57 -4.25 3.29
CA PHE A 64 2.58 -4.38 2.25
C PHE A 64 2.47 -5.71 1.52
N THR A 65 3.05 -5.79 0.33
CA THR A 65 3.17 -7.08 -0.37
C THR A 65 4.03 -8.06 0.43
N HIS A 66 3.66 -9.36 0.42
CA HIS A 66 4.46 -10.40 1.09
C HIS A 66 5.92 -10.47 0.61
N ALA A 67 6.18 -10.15 -0.66
CA ALA A 67 7.54 -10.11 -1.19
C ALA A 67 8.37 -9.01 -0.50
N PHE A 68 7.76 -7.85 -0.26
CA PHE A 68 8.42 -6.75 0.43
C PHE A 68 8.63 -7.04 1.91
N THR A 69 7.61 -7.53 2.62
CA THR A 69 7.76 -7.88 4.05
C THR A 69 8.90 -8.89 4.24
N ARG A 70 8.93 -9.95 3.42
CA ARG A 70 9.99 -10.95 3.43
C ARG A 70 11.38 -10.36 3.17
N SER A 71 11.49 -9.34 2.32
CA SER A 71 12.78 -8.76 1.91
C SER A 71 13.56 -8.11 3.06
N PHE A 72 12.88 -7.50 4.03
CA PHE A 72 13.54 -6.82 5.15
C PHE A 72 13.30 -7.47 6.52
N LEU A 73 12.23 -8.26 6.70
CA LEU A 73 11.97 -8.98 7.95
C LEU A 73 12.54 -10.41 7.95
N GLY A 74 12.79 -10.97 6.76
CA GLY A 74 13.37 -12.30 6.60
C GLY A 74 12.42 -13.47 6.90
N ASP A 75 11.19 -13.20 7.35
CA ASP A 75 10.15 -14.20 7.57
C ASP A 75 8.92 -13.96 6.68
N GLY A 76 8.01 -14.96 6.64
CA GLY A 76 6.76 -14.90 5.88
C GLY A 76 5.60 -14.26 6.63
N GLY A 77 5.86 -13.57 7.74
CA GLY A 77 4.82 -12.98 8.58
C GLY A 77 4.09 -11.82 7.92
N ASP A 78 2.95 -11.47 8.51
CA ASP A 78 2.17 -10.30 8.13
C ASP A 78 2.79 -9.05 8.77
N ALA A 79 2.95 -8.00 7.98
CA ALA A 79 3.45 -6.73 8.46
C ALA A 79 2.80 -5.56 7.74
N GLY A 80 2.59 -4.48 8.48
CA GLY A 80 1.90 -3.31 7.98
C GLY A 80 1.98 -2.15 8.96
N LEU A 81 1.32 -1.07 8.59
CA LEU A 81 1.10 0.08 9.45
C LEU A 81 -0.36 0.07 9.89
N LEU A 82 -0.58 0.23 11.19
CA LEU A 82 -1.89 0.40 11.78
C LEU A 82 -2.00 1.79 12.37
N TRP A 83 -3.02 2.51 11.96
CA TRP A 83 -3.47 3.74 12.58
C TRP A 83 -4.62 3.46 13.53
N CYS A 84 -4.50 3.92 14.77
CA CYS A 84 -5.54 3.87 15.78
C CYS A 84 -6.01 5.29 16.12
N GLY A 85 -7.31 5.52 16.12
CA GLY A 85 -7.91 6.82 16.45
C GLY A 85 -7.61 7.33 17.86
N VAL A 86 -7.10 6.48 18.75
CA VAL A 86 -6.68 6.80 20.13
C VAL A 86 -5.17 7.04 20.25
N SER A 87 -4.37 6.28 19.49
CA SER A 87 -2.93 6.14 19.71
C SER A 87 -2.06 6.54 18.52
N GLY A 88 -2.66 6.91 17.39
CA GLY A 88 -1.94 7.24 16.17
C GLY A 88 -1.34 6.00 15.51
N TRP A 89 -0.17 6.16 14.89
CA TRP A 89 0.44 5.13 14.05
C TRP A 89 1.33 4.15 14.81
N SER A 90 1.26 2.90 14.36
CA SER A 90 2.17 1.83 14.74
C SER A 90 2.57 1.00 13.53
N PHE A 91 3.76 0.40 13.59
CA PHE A 91 4.14 -0.71 12.75
C PHE A 91 3.86 -2.01 13.50
N PHE A 92 3.23 -2.98 12.85
CA PHE A 92 3.05 -4.31 13.39
C PHE A 92 3.78 -5.34 12.53
N HIS A 93 4.26 -6.39 13.18
CA HIS A 93 4.84 -7.56 12.53
C HIS A 93 4.44 -8.81 13.29
N ILE A 94 3.64 -9.66 12.66
CA ILE A 94 3.16 -10.91 13.23
C ILE A 94 3.86 -12.04 12.47
N PRO A 95 4.92 -12.64 13.03
CA PRO A 95 5.58 -13.77 12.40
C PRO A 95 4.61 -14.94 12.24
N GLU A 96 4.73 -15.64 11.12
CA GLU A 96 3.93 -16.83 10.83
C GLU A 96 4.03 -17.84 11.98
N SER A 97 2.89 -18.35 12.45
CA SER A 97 2.82 -19.33 13.55
C SER A 97 3.26 -18.83 14.95
N SER A 98 3.42 -17.53 15.16
CA SER A 98 3.91 -16.99 16.45
C SER A 98 2.86 -16.98 17.58
N GLY A 99 1.57 -17.01 17.24
CA GLY A 99 0.47 -16.85 18.20
C GLY A 99 0.46 -15.51 18.95
N ARG A 100 1.27 -14.54 18.51
CA ARG A 100 1.34 -13.19 19.10
C ARG A 100 0.16 -12.36 18.66
N SER A 101 -0.33 -11.51 19.56
CA SER A 101 -1.31 -10.50 19.20
C SER A 101 -0.65 -9.32 18.47
N LEU A 102 -1.46 -8.53 17.76
CA LEU A 102 -1.00 -7.32 17.09
C LEU A 102 -0.37 -6.34 18.09
N LEU A 103 -0.95 -6.18 19.28
CA LEU A 103 -0.44 -5.28 20.32
C LEU A 103 0.94 -5.70 20.84
N ASP A 104 1.17 -7.00 21.02
CA ASP A 104 2.45 -7.53 21.50
C ASP A 104 3.60 -7.33 20.50
N SER A 105 3.26 -7.04 19.24
CA SER A 105 4.21 -6.84 18.15
C SER A 105 4.24 -5.39 17.64
N ALA A 106 3.41 -4.51 18.20
CA ALA A 106 3.29 -3.14 17.74
C ALA A 106 4.48 -2.28 18.21
N ARG A 107 5.01 -1.48 17.28
CA ARG A 107 5.97 -0.42 17.52
C ARG A 107 5.31 0.91 17.18
N TRP A 108 5.10 1.74 18.19
CA TRP A 108 4.37 3.00 18.07
C TRP A 108 5.29 4.13 17.60
N MET A 109 4.89 4.80 16.52
CA MET A 109 5.61 5.94 15.97
C MET A 109 5.68 7.12 16.96
N GLY A 110 4.60 7.31 17.73
CA GLY A 110 4.38 8.55 18.47
C GLY A 110 4.08 9.73 17.54
N GLY A 111 4.17 10.96 18.06
CA GLY A 111 4.04 12.17 17.23
C GLY A 111 2.62 12.64 16.91
N GLY A 112 1.60 12.13 17.62
CA GLY A 112 0.20 12.56 17.53
C GLY A 112 -0.72 11.60 16.78
N LEU A 113 -2.00 11.97 16.68
CA LEU A 113 -3.04 11.15 16.05
C LEU A 113 -2.95 11.16 14.52
N THR A 114 -2.85 12.33 13.91
CA THR A 114 -2.91 12.51 12.45
C THR A 114 -1.64 13.22 11.97
N PRO A 115 -0.45 12.60 12.10
CA PRO A 115 0.77 13.19 11.58
C PRO A 115 0.71 13.33 10.05
N GLU A 116 1.48 14.27 9.52
CA GLU A 116 1.64 14.43 8.08
C GLU A 116 2.10 13.12 7.41
N PRO A 117 1.56 12.75 6.23
CA PRO A 117 1.86 11.48 5.54
C PRO A 117 3.36 11.17 5.38
N GLY A 118 4.16 12.17 5.03
CA GLY A 118 5.62 12.01 4.90
C GLY A 118 6.32 11.61 6.21
N ARG A 119 5.75 11.95 7.39
CA ARG A 119 6.30 11.49 8.67
C ARG A 119 6.01 10.01 8.91
N VAL A 120 4.88 9.50 8.42
CA VAL A 120 4.54 8.06 8.49
C VAL A 120 5.47 7.27 7.56
N ALA A 121 5.74 7.77 6.36
CA ALA A 121 6.70 7.17 5.43
C ALA A 121 8.14 7.17 6.00
N ALA A 122 8.56 8.27 6.63
CA ALA A 122 9.84 8.34 7.33
C ALA A 122 9.95 7.33 8.48
N PHE A 123 8.87 7.14 9.26
CA PHE A 123 8.82 6.11 10.29
C PHE A 123 8.99 4.70 9.72
N LEU A 124 8.36 4.38 8.57
CA LEU A 124 8.61 3.08 7.92
C LEU A 124 10.06 2.92 7.46
N SER A 125 10.71 4.02 7.05
CA SER A 125 12.14 3.98 6.71
C SER A 125 13.01 3.63 7.93
N GLU A 126 12.66 4.12 9.13
CA GLU A 126 13.31 3.70 10.38
C GLU A 126 13.07 2.22 10.67
N VAL A 127 11.83 1.74 10.48
CA VAL A 127 11.48 0.32 10.65
C VAL A 127 12.27 -0.58 9.69
N ARG A 128 12.49 -0.16 8.44
CA ARG A 128 13.31 -0.92 7.48
C ARG A 128 14.77 -1.05 7.90
N LEU A 129 15.28 -0.12 8.73
CA LEU A 129 16.63 -0.19 9.28
C LEU A 129 16.69 -1.05 10.55
N ASP A 130 15.73 -0.91 11.45
CA ASP A 130 15.63 -1.70 12.69
C ASP A 130 14.18 -1.87 13.14
N ALA A 131 13.49 -2.87 12.58
CA ALA A 131 12.09 -3.14 12.86
C ALA A 131 11.80 -3.46 14.33
N ARG A 132 12.81 -3.91 15.09
CA ARG A 132 12.64 -4.28 16.50
C ARG A 132 12.67 -3.06 17.42
N ASN A 133 13.44 -2.03 17.05
CA ASN A 133 13.69 -0.88 17.92
C ASN A 133 13.11 0.44 17.39
N ALA A 134 12.69 0.52 16.12
CA ALA A 134 12.00 1.70 15.60
C ALA A 134 10.76 2.03 16.44
N GLY A 135 10.54 3.31 16.73
CA GLY A 135 9.43 3.76 17.59
C GLY A 135 9.51 3.26 19.05
N SER A 136 8.37 3.29 19.73
CA SER A 136 8.20 2.90 21.13
C SER A 136 7.47 1.56 21.27
N GLY A 137 7.84 0.76 22.27
CA GLY A 137 7.02 -0.38 22.70
C GLY A 137 5.82 0.04 23.57
N GLU A 138 5.81 1.27 24.07
CA GLU A 138 4.71 1.82 24.86
C GLU A 138 3.69 2.51 23.96
N ARG A 139 2.42 2.11 24.08
CA ARG A 139 1.28 2.70 23.36
C ARG A 139 0.99 4.11 23.89
N PRO A 140 1.06 5.16 23.06
CA PRO A 140 0.63 6.49 23.47
C PRO A 140 -0.90 6.61 23.45
N PHE A 141 -1.45 7.53 24.24
CA PHE A 141 -2.89 7.82 24.30
C PHE A 141 -3.11 9.33 24.11
N TYR A 142 -3.69 9.73 22.99
CA TYR A 142 -3.91 11.14 22.64
C TYR A 142 -5.36 11.58 22.79
N ARG A 143 -6.31 10.63 22.81
CA ARG A 143 -7.71 10.86 23.18
C ARG A 143 -8.26 9.67 23.95
N ALA A 144 -9.42 9.82 24.57
CA ALA A 144 -10.14 8.68 25.13
C ALA A 144 -10.90 7.93 24.00
N PRO A 145 -11.04 6.60 24.10
CA PRO A 145 -11.88 5.82 23.19
C PRO A 145 -13.29 6.40 23.09
N HIS A 146 -13.84 6.43 21.87
CA HIS A 146 -15.15 6.93 21.47
C HIS A 146 -15.44 8.40 21.82
N SER A 147 -14.42 9.16 22.26
CA SER A 147 -14.57 10.57 22.61
C SER A 147 -14.33 11.49 21.40
N GLU A 148 -15.13 12.56 21.29
CA GLU A 148 -14.91 13.65 20.32
C GLU A 148 -14.85 13.23 18.82
N PRO A 149 -15.79 12.40 18.31
CA PRO A 149 -15.75 11.91 16.93
C PRO A 149 -15.79 13.02 15.88
N GLU A 150 -16.53 14.10 16.12
CA GLU A 150 -16.59 15.27 15.22
C GLU A 150 -15.24 16.01 15.15
N ALA A 151 -14.49 16.07 16.25
CA ALA A 151 -13.17 16.69 16.28
C ALA A 151 -12.13 15.82 15.55
N LEU A 152 -12.23 14.51 15.66
CA LEU A 152 -11.40 13.58 14.90
C LEU A 152 -11.68 13.68 13.39
N LEU A 153 -12.97 13.72 13.01
CA LEU A 153 -13.39 13.92 11.63
C LEU A 153 -12.81 15.22 11.06
N GLY A 154 -12.88 16.31 11.82
CA GLY A 154 -12.31 17.59 11.43
C GLY A 154 -10.79 17.55 11.22
N ARG A 155 -10.05 16.72 11.96
CA ARG A 155 -8.60 16.54 11.77
C ARG A 155 -8.27 15.75 10.51
N LEU A 156 -9.03 14.68 10.24
CA LEU A 156 -8.82 13.83 9.07
C LEU A 156 -9.23 14.53 7.77
N GLY A 157 -10.31 15.33 7.79
CA GLY A 157 -10.82 16.02 6.61
C GLY A 157 -9.89 17.08 6.01
N VAL A 158 -8.86 17.54 6.74
CA VAL A 158 -7.86 18.50 6.24
C VAL A 158 -6.87 17.82 5.27
N LEU A 159 -6.75 16.49 5.35
CA LEU A 159 -5.74 15.72 4.60
C LEU A 159 -6.25 15.23 3.24
N ASP A 160 -7.51 15.53 2.88
CA ASP A 160 -8.14 15.09 1.63
C ASP A 160 -7.76 15.91 0.38
N THR A 161 -6.75 16.80 0.48
CA THR A 161 -6.46 17.76 -0.59
C THR A 161 -5.23 17.39 -1.42
N ALA A 162 -5.50 17.15 -2.71
CA ALA A 162 -4.60 17.26 -3.87
C ALA A 162 -3.56 16.14 -4.09
N GLY A 163 -3.78 15.37 -5.16
CA GLY A 163 -2.80 14.47 -5.79
C GLY A 163 -3.27 14.13 -7.21
N GLU A 164 -2.45 13.52 -8.06
CA GLU A 164 -2.93 12.92 -9.31
C GLU A 164 -4.06 11.90 -9.01
N CYS A 165 -4.92 11.58 -9.99
CA CYS A 165 -6.15 10.80 -9.81
C CYS A 165 -7.35 11.59 -9.22
N VAL A 166 -7.64 12.81 -9.72
CA VAL A 166 -8.78 13.67 -9.27
C VAL A 166 -9.90 13.74 -10.30
N GLU A 167 -10.99 13.03 -10.02
CA GLU A 167 -12.43 13.29 -10.28
C GLU A 167 -13.20 12.12 -9.64
N PRO A 168 -14.49 12.20 -9.28
CA PRO A 168 -15.03 11.62 -8.03
C PRO A 168 -14.85 10.10 -7.96
N TRP A 169 -13.76 9.66 -7.32
CA TRP A 169 -13.42 8.25 -7.17
C TRP A 169 -13.64 7.83 -5.73
N SER A 170 -14.10 6.59 -5.57
CA SER A 170 -14.08 5.93 -4.27
C SER A 170 -12.64 5.89 -3.74
N VAL A 171 -12.51 5.72 -2.42
CA VAL A 171 -11.23 5.47 -1.74
C VAL A 171 -10.44 4.37 -2.46
N ASP A 172 -11.10 3.25 -2.79
CA ASP A 172 -10.49 2.13 -3.51
C ASP A 172 -10.03 2.49 -4.93
N GLY A 173 -10.81 3.32 -5.64
CA GLY A 173 -10.45 3.80 -6.98
C GLY A 173 -9.21 4.68 -6.95
N ARG A 174 -9.13 5.62 -5.99
CA ARG A 174 -7.96 6.47 -5.77
C ARG A 174 -6.72 5.64 -5.43
N PHE A 175 -6.84 4.70 -4.49
CA PHE A 175 -5.73 3.81 -4.13
C PHE A 175 -5.26 2.96 -5.32
N THR A 176 -6.19 2.37 -6.07
CA THR A 176 -5.86 1.55 -7.25
C THR A 176 -5.07 2.34 -8.29
N CYS A 177 -5.44 3.59 -8.55
CA CYS A 177 -4.70 4.46 -9.46
C CYS A 177 -3.33 4.84 -8.95
N LEU A 178 -3.19 5.24 -7.68
CA LEU A 178 -1.87 5.54 -7.10
C LEU A 178 -0.94 4.33 -7.18
N ARG A 179 -1.45 3.14 -6.83
CA ARG A 179 -0.70 1.89 -6.92
C ARG A 179 -0.30 1.58 -8.37
N SER A 180 -1.19 1.83 -9.33
CA SER A 180 -0.91 1.66 -10.75
C SER A 180 0.13 2.66 -11.26
N SER A 181 0.03 3.95 -10.90
CA SER A 181 1.01 4.99 -11.25
C SER A 181 2.40 4.64 -10.72
N ALA A 182 2.47 4.22 -9.46
CA ALA A 182 3.74 3.83 -8.84
C ALA A 182 4.32 2.54 -9.43
N CYS A 183 3.47 1.61 -9.89
CA CYS A 183 3.91 0.42 -10.62
C CYS A 183 4.48 0.80 -11.99
N GLN A 184 3.77 1.65 -12.74
CA GLN A 184 4.23 2.17 -14.02
C GLN A 184 5.57 2.88 -13.91
N ARG A 185 5.70 3.83 -12.97
CA ARG A 185 6.94 4.59 -12.75
C ARG A 185 8.12 3.64 -12.51
N ARG A 186 7.97 2.70 -11.57
CA ARG A 186 8.99 1.70 -11.26
C ARG A 186 9.35 0.82 -12.45
N ALA A 187 8.34 0.31 -13.17
CA ALA A 187 8.59 -0.51 -14.36
C ALA A 187 9.35 0.26 -15.45
N MET A 188 9.03 1.54 -15.67
CA MET A 188 9.75 2.40 -16.62
C MET A 188 11.18 2.68 -16.17
N GLU A 189 11.40 2.97 -14.89
CA GLU A 189 12.73 3.19 -14.30
C GLU A 189 13.59 1.92 -14.40
N ASP A 190 13.05 0.76 -14.01
CA ASP A 190 13.75 -0.53 -14.07
C ASP A 190 14.11 -0.89 -15.51
N LEU A 191 13.19 -0.69 -16.46
CA LEU A 191 13.43 -0.94 -17.89
C LEU A 191 14.48 0.00 -18.48
N THR A 192 14.59 1.25 -18.01
CA THR A 192 15.50 2.26 -18.60
C THR A 192 16.77 2.49 -17.77
N THR A 193 17.00 1.67 -16.76
CA THR A 193 18.19 1.75 -15.91
C THR A 193 19.46 1.50 -16.73
N ALA A 194 20.47 2.34 -16.53
CA ALA A 194 21.74 2.22 -17.25
C ALA A 194 22.55 1.01 -16.77
N GLY A 195 23.30 0.39 -17.68
CA GLY A 195 24.18 -0.73 -17.34
C GLY A 195 23.44 -2.05 -17.08
N GLN A 196 22.26 -2.22 -17.65
CA GLN A 196 21.55 -3.50 -17.64
C GLN A 196 22.39 -4.62 -18.24
N GLU A 197 22.41 -5.76 -17.55
CA GLU A 197 23.05 -6.99 -18.01
C GLU A 197 21.98 -7.95 -18.56
N ILE A 198 22.34 -8.72 -19.58
CA ILE A 198 21.49 -9.80 -20.06
C ILE A 198 21.62 -10.99 -19.10
N VAL A 199 20.51 -11.38 -18.47
CA VAL A 199 20.44 -12.53 -17.58
C VAL A 199 19.79 -13.71 -18.30
N ASP A 200 20.44 -14.87 -18.24
CA ASP A 200 19.85 -16.12 -18.73
C ASP A 200 18.95 -16.74 -17.66
N VAL A 201 17.68 -16.95 -18.00
CA VAL A 201 16.66 -17.50 -17.08
C VAL A 201 16.02 -18.71 -17.74
N VAL A 202 16.21 -19.88 -17.14
CA VAL A 202 15.60 -21.13 -17.60
C VAL A 202 14.19 -21.21 -17.04
N LEU A 203 13.19 -21.27 -17.93
CA LEU A 203 11.77 -21.41 -17.58
C LEU A 203 11.17 -22.64 -18.24
N HIS A 204 10.29 -23.34 -17.53
CA HIS A 204 9.36 -24.27 -18.16
C HIS A 204 8.36 -23.51 -19.03
N THR A 205 7.89 -24.14 -20.11
CA THR A 205 6.86 -23.54 -20.98
C THR A 205 5.59 -23.14 -20.22
N GLY A 206 5.25 -23.88 -19.16
CA GLY A 206 4.13 -23.55 -18.28
C GLY A 206 4.35 -22.25 -17.49
N GLU A 207 5.57 -22.01 -17.02
CA GLU A 207 5.92 -20.81 -16.23
C GLU A 207 5.88 -19.55 -17.10
N LEU A 208 6.43 -19.61 -18.32
CA LEU A 208 6.34 -18.51 -19.26
C LEU A 208 4.88 -18.20 -19.61
N LYS A 209 4.06 -19.23 -19.90
CA LYS A 209 2.63 -19.03 -20.18
C LYS A 209 1.88 -18.41 -19.00
N ALA A 210 2.20 -18.82 -17.77
CA ALA A 210 1.62 -18.24 -16.58
C ALA A 210 2.01 -16.76 -16.43
N LEU A 211 3.29 -16.41 -16.65
CA LEU A 211 3.78 -15.03 -16.61
C LEU A 211 3.10 -14.16 -17.68
N THR A 212 3.01 -14.64 -18.92
CA THR A 212 2.29 -13.93 -19.99
C THR A 212 0.82 -13.72 -19.62
N GLY A 213 0.14 -14.73 -19.05
CA GLY A 213 -1.24 -14.59 -18.60
C GLY A 213 -1.43 -13.60 -17.45
N LEU A 214 -0.46 -13.47 -16.54
CA LEU A 214 -0.46 -12.44 -15.49
C LEU A 214 -0.29 -11.03 -16.07
N LEU A 215 0.55 -10.88 -17.11
CA LEU A 215 0.71 -9.60 -17.81
C LEU A 215 -0.56 -9.24 -18.60
N GLU A 216 -1.23 -10.20 -19.23
CA GLU A 216 -2.54 -10.00 -19.88
C GLU A 216 -3.63 -9.60 -18.88
N TYR A 217 -3.62 -10.16 -17.67
CA TYR A 217 -4.52 -9.73 -16.60
C TYR A 217 -4.27 -8.26 -16.22
N ILE A 218 -3.00 -7.87 -16.04
CA ILE A 218 -2.63 -6.47 -15.74
C ILE A 218 -3.07 -5.54 -16.88
N GLU A 219 -2.87 -5.94 -18.14
CA GLU A 219 -3.34 -5.19 -19.32
C GLU A 219 -4.86 -4.93 -19.28
N GLY A 220 -5.65 -5.89 -18.80
CA GLY A 220 -7.10 -5.75 -18.70
C GLY A 220 -7.61 -4.97 -17.47
N ASP A 221 -6.89 -5.02 -16.35
CA ASP A 221 -7.39 -4.56 -15.04
C ASP A 221 -6.86 -3.17 -14.65
N THR A 222 -5.67 -2.79 -15.10
CA THR A 222 -5.06 -1.51 -14.69
C THR A 222 -5.83 -0.30 -15.23
N PRO A 223 -5.98 0.79 -14.46
CA PRO A 223 -6.62 2.02 -14.94
C PRO A 223 -5.76 2.85 -15.90
N HIS A 224 -4.43 2.69 -15.89
CA HIS A 224 -3.50 3.51 -16.69
C HIS A 224 -3.11 2.87 -18.01
N ASP A 225 -3.36 3.57 -19.12
CA ASP A 225 -3.10 3.09 -20.48
C ASP A 225 -1.62 2.81 -20.74
N GLU A 226 -0.72 3.60 -20.15
CA GLU A 226 0.72 3.39 -20.25
C GLU A 226 1.15 2.06 -19.62
N LEU A 227 0.58 1.69 -18.48
CA LEU A 227 0.86 0.41 -17.85
C LEU A 227 0.27 -0.76 -18.63
N ARG A 228 -0.90 -0.57 -19.26
CA ARG A 228 -1.47 -1.57 -20.20
C ARG A 228 -0.52 -1.84 -21.35
N GLU A 229 -0.03 -0.77 -21.95
CA GLU A 229 0.85 -0.84 -23.11
C GLU A 229 2.23 -1.43 -22.76
N LEU A 230 2.77 -1.10 -21.59
CA LEU A 230 3.98 -1.75 -21.05
C LEU A 230 3.78 -3.25 -20.85
N ALA A 231 2.70 -3.66 -20.18
CA ALA A 231 2.40 -5.07 -19.92
C ALA A 231 2.27 -5.86 -21.23
N ARG A 232 1.54 -5.32 -22.20
CA ARG A 232 1.35 -5.89 -23.55
C ARG A 232 2.67 -6.07 -24.29
N ARG A 233 3.52 -5.03 -24.31
CA ARG A 233 4.83 -5.09 -24.97
C ARG A 233 5.78 -6.05 -24.28
N LEU A 234 5.80 -6.07 -22.94
CA LEU A 234 6.65 -6.99 -22.18
C LEU A 234 6.25 -8.45 -22.42
N ALA A 235 4.95 -8.75 -22.43
CA ALA A 235 4.42 -10.07 -22.76
C ALA A 235 4.85 -10.53 -24.17
N ARG A 236 4.81 -9.61 -25.15
CA ARG A 236 5.25 -9.86 -26.52
C ARG A 236 6.76 -10.11 -26.60
N ASP A 237 7.57 -9.25 -25.98
CA ASP A 237 9.03 -9.38 -25.93
C ASP A 237 9.44 -10.74 -25.36
N LEU A 238 8.87 -11.13 -24.21
CA LEU A 238 9.16 -12.43 -23.57
C LEU A 238 8.78 -13.62 -24.46
N THR A 239 7.64 -13.54 -25.14
CA THR A 239 7.17 -14.61 -26.04
C THR A 239 8.08 -14.77 -27.26
N LEU A 240 8.54 -13.66 -27.85
CA LEU A 240 9.43 -13.66 -29.00
C LEU A 240 10.83 -14.17 -28.61
N ARG A 241 11.38 -13.71 -27.48
CA ARG A 241 12.66 -14.19 -26.94
C ARG A 241 12.64 -15.69 -26.64
N ALA A 242 11.54 -16.22 -26.13
CA ALA A 242 11.40 -17.65 -25.88
C ALA A 242 11.39 -18.50 -27.15
N ARG A 243 10.95 -17.94 -28.28
CA ARG A 243 10.98 -18.59 -29.60
C ARG A 243 12.35 -18.49 -30.25
N ASP A 244 12.96 -17.31 -30.19
CA ASP A 244 14.14 -16.94 -30.99
C ASP A 244 15.47 -17.08 -30.22
N GLY A 245 15.41 -17.32 -28.91
CA GLY A 245 16.54 -17.58 -28.04
C GLY A 245 17.27 -16.31 -27.56
N VAL A 246 18.27 -16.49 -26.69
CA VAL A 246 18.98 -15.39 -25.99
C VAL A 246 19.61 -14.35 -26.92
N GLN A 247 20.00 -14.74 -28.13
CA GLN A 247 20.59 -13.82 -29.11
C GLN A 247 19.59 -12.75 -29.61
N SER A 248 18.30 -12.99 -29.44
CA SER A 248 17.21 -12.10 -29.88
C SER A 248 16.80 -11.06 -28.83
N VAL A 249 17.47 -11.01 -27.66
CA VAL A 249 17.12 -10.10 -26.56
C VAL A 249 17.15 -8.63 -26.99
N ASP A 250 18.17 -8.22 -27.75
CA ASP A 250 18.29 -6.86 -28.26
C ASP A 250 17.32 -6.56 -29.42
N ASP A 251 16.89 -7.58 -30.16
CA ASP A 251 15.94 -7.44 -31.26
C ASP A 251 14.50 -7.27 -30.73
N HIS A 252 14.17 -7.96 -29.62
CA HIS A 252 12.84 -8.00 -29.03
C HIS A 252 12.79 -7.22 -27.72
N ARG A 253 12.87 -5.89 -27.80
CA ARG A 253 12.87 -4.98 -26.64
C ARG A 253 11.89 -3.81 -26.77
N GLU A 254 10.69 -4.08 -27.30
CA GLU A 254 9.67 -3.05 -27.52
C GLU A 254 9.25 -2.35 -26.24
N ALA A 255 9.21 -3.06 -25.09
CA ALA A 255 8.87 -2.47 -23.80
C ALA A 255 9.96 -1.48 -23.33
N PHE A 256 11.24 -1.81 -23.55
CA PHE A 256 12.35 -0.89 -23.30
C PHE A 256 12.21 0.37 -24.15
N THR A 257 12.05 0.21 -25.47
CA THR A 257 11.97 1.34 -26.40
C THR A 257 10.79 2.25 -26.05
N TYR A 258 9.64 1.66 -25.69
CA TYR A 258 8.47 2.41 -25.23
C TYR A 258 8.75 3.27 -23.98
N ALA A 259 9.44 2.69 -23.00
CA ALA A 259 9.78 3.35 -21.75
C ALA A 259 10.80 4.48 -21.99
N ASP A 260 11.82 4.23 -22.83
CA ASP A 260 12.86 5.20 -23.17
C ASP A 260 12.30 6.41 -23.95
N GLU A 261 11.35 6.18 -24.87
CA GLU A 261 10.65 7.25 -25.61
C GLU A 261 9.79 8.17 -24.74
N ARG A 262 9.44 7.74 -23.53
CA ARG A 262 8.53 8.46 -22.60
C ARG A 262 9.23 9.05 -21.38
N ARG A 263 10.54 8.94 -21.31
CA ARG A 263 11.37 9.55 -20.27
C ARG A 263 11.48 11.06 -20.47
#